data_AF-A0A7S4JK37-F1
#
_entry.id   AF-A0A7S4JK37-F1
#
_cell.length_a   1.000
_cell.length_b   1.000
_cell.length_c   1.000
_cell.angle_alpha   90.00
_cell.angle_beta   90.00
_cell.angle_gamma   90.00
#
_symmetry.space_group_name_H-M   'P 1'
#
loop_
_entity.id
_entity.type
_entity.pdbx_description
1 polymer ?
#
loop_
_entity_poly.entity_id
_entity_poly.type
_entity_poly.pdbx_seq_one_letter_code
_entity_poly.pdbx_strand_id
1 'polypeptide(L)'
;FVPAPSAEAKESAAPPATPESVAAAFGAVRYQLESAETDGVPRLQYLVETENYPEIMEFTKLYDGAFRKGKMKPARKFLTDGKAKEDAQMLSNAVTFDLIGINKSSRPGQESREGAMKYLEELKADVNKFLDLEGTVSFD
;
A
#
# COMPACT_ATOMS: atom_id res chain seq x y z
N PHE A 1 -33.60 22.27 -22.71
CA PHE A 1 -32.87 21.14 -22.11
C PHE A 1 -31.45 21.19 -22.68
N VAL A 2 -30.46 21.61 -21.89
CA VAL A 2 -29.06 21.65 -22.32
C VAL A 2 -28.38 20.48 -21.60
N PRO A 3 -27.76 19.50 -22.31
CA PRO A 3 -27.03 18.45 -21.63
C PRO A 3 -25.75 19.05 -21.02
N ALA A 4 -25.49 18.73 -19.76
CA ALA A 4 -24.26 19.10 -19.08
C ALA A 4 -23.05 18.46 -19.78
N PRO A 5 -21.92 19.17 -19.93
CA PRO A 5 -20.70 18.56 -20.42
C PRO A 5 -20.19 17.53 -19.38
N SER A 6 -20.01 16.31 -19.86
CA SER A 6 -19.41 15.20 -19.12
C SER A 6 -17.99 15.58 -18.70
N ALA A 7 -17.72 15.58 -17.40
CA ALA A 7 -16.37 15.74 -16.87
C ALA A 7 -15.59 14.44 -17.07
N GLU A 8 -15.10 14.22 -18.29
CA GLU A 8 -14.01 13.28 -18.52
C GLU A 8 -12.76 13.86 -17.87
N ALA A 9 -12.49 13.41 -16.63
CA ALA A 9 -11.21 13.62 -15.98
C ALA A 9 -10.13 13.00 -16.88
N LYS A 10 -9.39 13.87 -17.58
CA LYS A 10 -8.19 13.51 -18.34
C LYS A 10 -7.31 12.63 -17.47
N GLU A 11 -7.27 11.34 -17.81
CA GLU A 11 -6.22 10.44 -17.39
C GLU A 11 -4.92 11.04 -17.93
N SER A 12 -4.22 11.78 -17.08
CA SER A 12 -2.91 12.34 -17.39
C SER A 12 -2.06 11.19 -17.91
N ALA A 13 -1.63 11.29 -19.17
CA ALA A 13 -0.71 10.35 -19.80
C ALA A 13 0.36 9.97 -18.78
N ALA A 14 0.52 8.65 -18.55
CA ALA A 14 1.52 8.17 -17.63
C ALA A 14 2.87 8.78 -18.06
N PRO A 15 3.64 9.39 -17.14
CA PRO A 15 4.96 9.88 -17.48
C PRO A 15 5.76 8.72 -18.08
N PRO A 16 6.65 9.00 -19.07
CA PRO A 16 7.49 7.96 -19.63
C PRO A 16 8.16 7.18 -18.50
N ALA A 17 8.10 5.85 -18.59
CA ALA A 17 8.75 4.96 -17.65
C ALA A 17 10.26 5.12 -17.80
N THR A 18 10.84 6.08 -17.10
CA THR A 18 12.28 6.25 -16.99
C THR A 18 12.76 5.47 -15.78
N PRO A 19 14.00 4.97 -15.76
CA PRO A 19 14.55 4.29 -14.58
C PRO A 19 14.39 5.11 -13.29
N GLU A 20 14.53 6.43 -13.40
CA GLU A 20 14.35 7.37 -12.29
C GLU A 20 12.89 7.45 -11.80
N SER A 21 11.91 7.48 -12.70
CA SER A 21 10.49 7.58 -12.32
C SER A 21 9.98 6.28 -11.71
N VAL A 22 10.46 5.14 -12.20
CA VAL A 22 10.20 3.81 -11.62
C VAL A 22 10.83 3.70 -10.23
N ALA A 23 12.13 4.00 -10.10
CA ALA A 23 12.84 3.96 -8.84
C ALA A 23 12.23 4.90 -7.80
N ALA A 24 11.74 6.08 -8.21
CA ALA A 24 11.03 7.00 -7.34
C ALA A 24 9.68 6.43 -6.86
N ALA A 25 8.90 5.81 -7.76
CA ALA A 25 7.59 5.27 -7.42
C ALA A 25 7.68 4.04 -6.49
N PHE A 26 8.56 3.08 -6.81
CA PHE A 26 8.81 1.92 -5.96
C PHE A 26 9.58 2.31 -4.69
N GLY A 27 10.50 3.27 -4.77
CA GLY A 27 11.18 3.85 -3.61
C GLY A 27 10.20 4.48 -2.62
N ALA A 28 9.12 5.11 -3.09
CA ALA A 28 8.08 5.63 -2.22
C ALA A 28 7.27 4.54 -1.50
N VAL A 29 7.17 3.33 -2.07
CA VAL A 29 6.59 2.15 -1.40
C VAL A 29 7.60 1.58 -0.38
N ARG A 30 8.86 1.40 -0.77
CA ARG A 30 9.97 0.98 0.12
C ARG A 30 10.07 1.87 1.36
N TYR A 31 9.97 3.18 1.17
CA TYR A 31 10.01 4.17 2.25
C TYR A 31 8.93 3.95 3.32
N GLN A 32 7.74 3.45 2.94
CA GLN A 32 6.68 3.12 3.90
C GLN A 32 6.96 1.86 4.72
N LEU A 33 7.78 0.95 4.19
CA LEU A 33 8.17 -0.28 4.86
C LEU A 33 9.32 -0.05 5.84
N GLU A 34 10.28 0.80 5.48
CA GLU A 34 11.58 0.89 6.16
C GLU A 34 11.76 2.16 7.01
N SER A 35 11.10 3.27 6.66
CA SER A 35 11.41 4.55 7.31
C SER A 35 10.70 4.73 8.65
N ALA A 36 11.49 4.81 9.72
CA ALA A 36 11.04 5.16 11.07
C ALA A 36 10.53 6.61 11.18
N GLU A 37 10.84 7.48 10.20
CA GLU A 37 10.35 8.87 10.15
C GLU A 37 8.92 8.98 9.60
N THR A 38 8.35 7.88 9.12
CA THR A 38 7.01 7.85 8.57
C THR A 38 5.99 7.26 9.53
N ASP A 39 4.74 7.72 9.41
CA ASP A 39 3.56 6.98 9.83
C ASP A 39 3.32 5.75 8.92
N GLY A 40 4.35 4.93 8.72
CA GLY A 40 4.36 3.74 7.88
C GLY A 40 4.26 2.43 8.68
N VAL A 41 4.72 1.33 8.09
CA VAL A 41 4.75 0.02 8.72
C VAL A 41 5.56 0.01 10.04
N PRO A 42 6.71 0.72 10.17
CA PRO A 42 7.42 0.77 11.45
C PRO A 42 6.62 1.40 12.58
N ARG A 43 5.84 2.47 12.29
CA ARG A 43 4.93 3.05 13.29
C ARG A 43 3.87 2.05 13.69
N LEU A 44 3.25 1.37 12.72
CA LEU A 44 2.23 0.36 13.00
C LEU A 44 2.80 -0.79 13.86
N GLN A 45 4.03 -1.23 13.56
CA GLN A 45 4.73 -2.24 14.37
C GLN A 45 4.90 -1.77 15.81
N TYR A 46 5.41 -0.56 16.02
CA TYR A 46 5.56 0.02 17.35
C TYR A 46 4.22 0.05 18.11
N LEU A 47 3.12 0.43 17.44
CA LEU A 47 1.79 0.46 18.07
C LEU A 47 1.31 -0.94 18.47
N VAL A 48 1.55 -1.95 17.63
CA VAL A 48 1.24 -3.36 17.95
C VAL A 48 2.09 -3.86 19.11
N GLU A 49 3.39 -3.54 19.14
CA GLU A 49 4.31 -3.97 20.20
C GLU A 49 4.01 -3.34 21.55
N THR A 50 3.53 -2.09 21.54
CA THR A 50 3.12 -1.34 22.74
C THR A 50 1.64 -1.50 23.08
N GLU A 51 0.91 -2.35 22.33
CA GLU A 51 -0.51 -2.65 22.55
C GLU A 51 -1.41 -1.40 22.56
N ASN A 52 -1.05 -0.38 21.79
CA ASN A 52 -1.84 0.85 21.67
C ASN A 52 -2.99 0.67 20.67
N TYR A 53 -3.93 -0.20 21.00
CA TYR A 53 -5.06 -0.59 20.16
C TYR A 53 -5.92 0.58 19.63
N PRO A 54 -6.22 1.64 20.42
CA PRO A 54 -6.93 2.80 19.90
C PRO A 54 -6.20 3.49 18.76
N GLU A 55 -4.88 3.69 18.88
CA GLU A 55 -4.09 4.28 17.80
C GLU A 55 -3.94 3.34 16.60
N ILE A 56 -3.83 2.02 16.80
CA ILE A 56 -3.82 1.06 15.69
C ILE A 56 -5.10 1.20 14.85
N MET A 57 -6.26 1.33 15.50
CA MET A 57 -7.52 1.48 14.80
C MET A 57 -7.61 2.78 14.00
N GLU A 58 -7.14 3.91 14.54
CA GLU A 58 -7.13 5.19 13.83
C GLU A 58 -6.12 5.18 12.68
N PHE A 59 -4.93 4.65 12.93
CA PHE A 59 -3.88 4.49 11.93
C PHE A 59 -4.37 3.68 10.73
N THR A 60 -4.89 2.47 10.96
CA THR A 60 -5.30 1.54 9.90
C THR A 60 -6.45 2.09 9.02
N LYS A 61 -7.33 2.95 9.55
CA LYS A 61 -8.40 3.60 8.77
C LYS A 61 -7.88 4.54 7.70
N LEU A 62 -6.84 5.31 8.02
CA LEU A 62 -6.29 6.34 7.13
C LEU A 62 -5.18 5.78 6.24
N TYR A 63 -4.40 4.87 6.78
CA TYR A 63 -3.20 4.35 6.15
C TYR A 63 -3.48 3.57 4.85
N ASP A 64 -4.54 2.74 4.79
CA ASP A 64 -4.89 1.99 3.56
C ASP A 64 -5.03 2.91 2.35
N GLY A 65 -5.78 4.00 2.50
CA GLY A 65 -6.01 4.96 1.43
C GLY A 65 -4.72 5.66 1.01
N ALA A 66 -3.95 6.15 1.98
CA ALA A 66 -2.69 6.85 1.75
C ALA A 66 -1.65 5.94 1.06
N PHE A 67 -1.54 4.69 1.50
CA PHE A 67 -0.54 3.76 1.01
C PHE A 67 -0.94 3.17 -0.35
N ARG A 68 -2.13 2.57 -0.45
CA ARG A 68 -2.56 1.88 -1.68
C ARG A 68 -2.79 2.85 -2.83
N LYS A 69 -3.50 3.97 -2.60
CA LYS A 69 -3.79 4.94 -3.65
C LYS A 69 -2.63 5.92 -3.88
N GLY A 70 -1.92 6.30 -2.82
CA GLY A 70 -0.88 7.31 -2.88
C GLY A 70 0.50 6.77 -3.28
N LYS A 71 0.80 5.49 -3.03
CA LYS A 71 2.14 4.90 -3.26
C LYS A 71 2.09 3.70 -4.20
N MET A 72 1.29 2.68 -3.90
CA MET A 72 1.25 1.45 -4.71
C MET A 72 0.62 1.66 -6.09
N LYS A 73 -0.49 2.42 -6.19
CA LYS A 73 -1.17 2.68 -7.47
C LYS A 73 -0.26 3.41 -8.47
N PRO A 74 0.50 4.47 -8.10
CA PRO A 74 1.52 5.04 -8.97
C PRO A 74 2.59 4.03 -9.43
N ALA A 75 3.16 3.24 -8.53
CA ALA A 75 4.17 2.24 -8.87
C ALA A 75 3.65 1.21 -9.88
N ARG A 76 2.42 0.73 -9.70
CA ARG A 76 1.77 -0.22 -10.61
C ARG A 76 1.64 0.30 -12.05
N LYS A 77 1.54 1.61 -12.27
CA LYS A 77 1.41 2.17 -13.63
C LYS A 77 2.65 1.91 -14.49
N PHE A 78 3.80 1.67 -13.87
CA PHE A 78 5.06 1.41 -14.56
C PHE A 78 5.26 -0.06 -14.92
N LEU A 79 4.47 -0.97 -14.33
CA LEU A 79 4.47 -2.36 -14.78
C LEU A 79 3.89 -2.41 -16.19
N THR A 80 4.59 -3.03 -17.12
CA THR A 80 4.17 -3.14 -18.53
C THR A 80 3.53 -4.49 -18.82
N ASP A 81 4.05 -5.55 -18.20
CA ASP A 81 3.52 -6.91 -18.28
C ASP A 81 2.11 -7.04 -17.68
N GLY A 82 1.24 -7.77 -18.40
CA GLY A 82 -0.16 -7.96 -18.01
C GLY A 82 -0.30 -8.75 -16.70
N LYS A 83 0.52 -9.80 -16.54
CA LYS A 83 0.52 -10.62 -15.32
C LYS A 83 1.07 -9.84 -14.13
N ALA A 84 2.17 -9.10 -14.30
CA ALA A 84 2.71 -8.23 -13.25
C ALA A 84 1.68 -7.20 -12.75
N LYS A 85 0.85 -6.63 -13.65
CA LYS A 85 -0.24 -5.73 -13.26
C LYS A 85 -1.33 -6.41 -12.44
N GLU A 86 -1.71 -7.64 -12.80
CA GLU A 86 -2.69 -8.44 -12.07
C GLU A 86 -2.15 -8.82 -10.68
N ASP A 87 -0.90 -9.30 -10.61
CA ASP A 87 -0.21 -9.64 -9.36
C ASP A 87 -0.10 -8.40 -8.45
N ALA A 88 0.29 -7.24 -9.01
CA ALA A 88 0.34 -5.98 -8.28
C ALA A 88 -1.02 -5.56 -7.74
N GLN A 89 -2.10 -5.78 -8.49
CA GLN A 89 -3.46 -5.49 -8.03
C GLN A 89 -3.91 -6.46 -6.94
N MET A 90 -3.54 -7.74 -7.05
CA MET A 90 -3.81 -8.75 -6.02
C MET A 90 -3.09 -8.40 -4.71
N LEU A 91 -1.79 -8.11 -4.77
CA LEU A 91 -0.98 -7.72 -3.61
C LEU A 91 -1.47 -6.39 -3.00
N SER A 92 -1.88 -5.42 -3.82
CA SER A 92 -2.51 -4.19 -3.33
C SER A 92 -3.81 -4.44 -2.56
N ASN A 93 -4.56 -5.48 -2.90
CA ASN A 93 -5.78 -5.86 -2.17
C ASN A 93 -5.45 -6.67 -0.92
N ALA A 94 -4.42 -7.51 -0.96
CA ALA A 94 -3.93 -8.26 0.19
C ALA A 94 -3.53 -7.32 1.33
N VAL A 95 -2.76 -6.27 1.01
CA VAL A 95 -2.44 -5.16 1.94
C VAL A 95 -3.69 -4.59 2.63
N THR A 96 -4.78 -4.37 1.89
CA THR A 96 -6.03 -3.89 2.48
C THR A 96 -6.63 -4.92 3.45
N PHE A 97 -6.62 -6.20 3.10
CA PHE A 97 -7.13 -7.27 3.97
C PHE A 97 -6.28 -7.44 5.23
N ASP A 98 -4.97 -7.32 5.13
CA ASP A 98 -4.07 -7.39 6.28
C ASP A 98 -4.34 -6.22 7.24
N LEU A 99 -4.45 -4.99 6.72
CA LEU A 99 -4.81 -3.82 7.53
C LEU A 99 -6.20 -3.98 8.19
N ILE A 100 -7.16 -4.60 7.52
CA ILE A 100 -8.45 -4.96 8.11
C ILE A 100 -8.28 -6.00 9.23
N GLY A 101 -7.40 -6.99 9.04
CA GLY A 101 -7.05 -8.00 10.04
C GLY A 101 -6.48 -7.35 11.31
N ILE A 102 -5.47 -6.49 11.14
CA ILE A 102 -4.85 -5.72 12.23
C ILE A 102 -5.91 -4.88 12.96
N ASN A 103 -6.75 -4.16 12.22
CA ASN A 103 -7.83 -3.35 12.80
C ASN A 103 -8.80 -4.21 13.62
N LYS A 104 -9.24 -5.36 13.10
CA LYS A 104 -10.15 -6.28 13.80
C LYS A 104 -9.54 -6.83 15.09
N SER A 105 -8.27 -7.24 15.04
CA SER A 105 -7.51 -7.69 16.22
C SER A 105 -7.19 -6.58 17.23
N SER A 106 -7.62 -5.35 16.98
CA SER A 106 -7.42 -4.19 17.87
C SER A 106 -8.73 -3.59 18.37
N ARG A 107 -9.87 -4.24 18.10
CA ARG A 107 -11.18 -3.75 18.55
C ARG A 107 -11.42 -4.06 20.02
N PRO A 108 -12.18 -3.20 20.74
CA PRO A 108 -12.60 -3.48 22.10
C PRO A 108 -13.25 -4.86 22.27
N GLY A 109 -12.70 -5.68 23.17
CA GLY A 109 -13.12 -7.06 23.44
C GLY A 109 -12.59 -8.11 22.45
N GLN A 110 -11.72 -7.72 21.52
CA GLN A 110 -11.08 -8.59 20.53
C GLN A 110 -9.57 -8.32 20.41
N GLU A 111 -9.01 -7.55 21.35
CA GLU A 111 -7.62 -7.14 21.36
C GLU A 111 -6.71 -8.38 21.45
N SER A 112 -5.85 -8.53 20.45
CA SER A 112 -4.90 -9.61 20.37
C SER A 112 -3.65 -9.12 19.69
N ARG A 113 -2.60 -8.89 20.50
CA ARG A 113 -1.27 -8.59 19.98
C ARG A 113 -0.79 -9.66 19.00
N GLU A 114 -1.01 -10.94 19.29
CA GLU A 114 -0.62 -12.04 18.41
C GLU A 114 -1.36 -11.98 17.06
N GLY A 115 -2.67 -11.75 17.09
CA GLY A 115 -3.47 -11.60 15.87
C GLY A 115 -3.04 -10.39 15.04
N ALA A 116 -2.84 -9.24 15.69
CA ALA A 116 -2.36 -8.03 15.03
C ALA A 116 -0.95 -8.21 14.45
N MET A 117 -0.05 -8.87 15.19
CA MET A 117 1.32 -9.16 14.73
C MET A 117 1.33 -10.11 13.53
N LYS A 118 0.47 -11.15 13.52
CA LYS A 118 0.34 -12.05 12.38
C LYS A 118 0.02 -11.29 11.10
N TYR A 119 -1.02 -10.46 11.12
CA TYR A 119 -1.41 -9.68 9.94
C TYR A 119 -0.38 -8.60 9.58
N LEU A 120 0.37 -8.08 10.55
CA LEU A 120 1.49 -7.18 10.28
C LEU A 120 2.63 -7.87 9.50
N GLU A 121 2.94 -9.12 9.81
CA GLU A 121 3.93 -9.91 9.07
C GLU A 121 3.43 -10.28 7.67
N GLU A 122 2.15 -10.62 7.51
CA GLU A 122 1.50 -10.80 6.20
C GLU A 122 1.58 -9.53 5.35
N LEU A 123 1.26 -8.37 5.95
CA LEU A 123 1.38 -7.05 5.31
C LEU A 123 2.80 -6.79 4.81
N LYS A 124 3.82 -7.01 5.64
CA LYS A 124 5.22 -6.83 5.26
C LYS A 124 5.61 -7.77 4.10
N ALA A 125 5.18 -9.03 4.17
CA ALA A 125 5.47 -10.01 3.14
C ALA A 125 4.85 -9.60 1.78
N ASP A 126 3.60 -9.14 1.78
CA ASP A 126 2.92 -8.77 0.54
C ASP A 126 3.42 -7.44 -0.04
N VAL A 127 3.85 -6.49 0.79
CA VAL A 127 4.56 -5.29 0.34
C VAL A 127 5.90 -5.65 -0.31
N ASN A 128 6.68 -6.57 0.29
CA ASN A 128 7.94 -7.02 -0.31
C ASN A 128 7.73 -7.72 -1.66
N LYS A 129 6.75 -8.63 -1.76
CA LYS A 129 6.39 -9.25 -3.05
C LYS A 129 5.98 -8.22 -4.09
N PHE A 130 5.31 -7.14 -3.68
CA PHE A 130 4.95 -6.06 -4.59
C PHE A 130 6.20 -5.33 -5.10
N LEU A 131 7.18 -5.08 -4.21
CA LEU A 131 8.46 -4.46 -4.56
C LEU A 131 9.27 -5.33 -5.53
N ASP A 132 9.21 -6.66 -5.41
CA ASP A 132 9.89 -7.58 -6.34
C ASP A 132 9.41 -7.42 -7.80
N LEU A 133 8.18 -6.92 -8.02
CA LEU A 133 7.66 -6.62 -9.35
C LEU A 133 8.42 -5.49 -10.05
N GLU A 134 9.15 -4.65 -9.32
CA GLU A 134 10.04 -3.63 -9.89
C GLU A 134 11.04 -4.25 -10.87
N GLY A 135 11.54 -5.46 -10.58
CA GLY A 135 12.49 -6.18 -11.43
C GLY A 135 11.91 -6.65 -12.77
N THR A 136 10.59 -6.56 -12.96
CA THR A 136 9.92 -6.92 -14.22
C THR A 136 9.72 -5.73 -15.16
N VAL A 137 10.06 -4.52 -14.73
CA VAL A 137 9.91 -3.31 -15.54
C VAL A 137 10.98 -3.27 -16.63
N SER A 138 10.56 -3.23 -17.89
CA SER A 138 11.44 -3.04 -19.05
C SER A 138 11.49 -1.57 -19.47
N PHE A 139 12.69 -1.12 -19.83
CA PHE A 139 12.92 0.19 -20.44
C PHE A 139 13.24 -0.05 -21.92
N ASP A 140 12.28 0.18 -22.80
CA ASP A 140 12.48 0.13 -24.25
C ASP A 140 13.18 1.39 -24.78
#